data_AF-A0AAU6SMN6-F1
#
_entry.id   AF-A0AAU6SMN6-F1
#
_cell.length_a   1.000
_cell.length_b   1.000
_cell.length_c   1.000
_cell.angle_alpha   90.00
_cell.angle_beta   90.00
_cell.angle_gamma   90.00
#
_symmetry.space_group_name_H-M   'P 1'
#
loop_
_entity.id
_entity.type
_entity.pdbx_description
1 polymer ?
#
loop_
_entity_poly.entity_id
_entity_poly.type
_entity_poly.pdbx_seq_one_letter_code
_entity_poly.pdbx_strand_id
1 'polypeptide(L)'
;MTKRVIFFDLLRCVAAIAVIAIHVLAPYRSMMGTIADPQWISAVTINGLSRWAVPIFIMISGALMLSDPRPFELRYYLQRRLGKVVVPFVIWSLFYAYLSGWSIRGFDLNVVKQTLIDSPHQETYYHLGFFYYFIPLYLLIPCLHWLVNRVDDGFWYSLVTIWLITTGLYLFGIDGPWSHEIWLYSGYLPLGYLLYQKLRLSSFSLLLVVILGSFALYMTVQAVLELSLMHGRYTVGRWLSYKTLNVVAAAIMVFVLCRSLAERLPSAVQRWVVIISQHSLGIYLLHPIFLWPMKTYAWYDGHPLWVIPLWVLLSGAGALLTSYALSRSTATRWLLP
;
A
#
# COMPACT_ATOMS: atom_id res chain seq x y z
N MET A 1 1.88 -27.13 -8.55
CA MET A 1 2.43 -25.87 -8.02
C MET A 1 2.36 -24.85 -9.15
N THR A 2 1.58 -23.79 -9.03
CA THR A 2 1.58 -22.70 -10.02
C THR A 2 2.97 -22.06 -10.04
N LYS A 3 3.55 -21.90 -11.24
CA LYS A 3 4.89 -21.31 -11.43
C LYS A 3 4.91 -19.92 -10.77
N ARG A 4 5.82 -19.69 -9.83
CA ARG A 4 5.99 -18.39 -9.16
C ARG A 4 6.39 -17.36 -10.21
N VAL A 5 5.68 -16.24 -10.25
CA VAL A 5 5.92 -15.14 -11.18
C VAL A 5 6.67 -14.05 -10.42
N ILE A 6 7.98 -13.94 -10.66
CA ILE A 6 8.90 -13.05 -9.92
C ILE A 6 8.46 -11.58 -9.95
N PHE A 7 7.76 -11.17 -11.00
CA PHE A 7 7.16 -9.85 -11.12
C PHE A 7 6.26 -9.47 -9.92
N PHE A 8 5.37 -10.38 -9.47
CA PHE A 8 4.53 -10.07 -8.32
C PHE A 8 5.33 -10.01 -7.01
N ASP A 9 6.45 -10.74 -6.93
CA ASP A 9 7.35 -10.66 -5.80
C ASP A 9 8.08 -9.30 -5.75
N LEU A 10 8.56 -8.83 -6.90
CA LEU A 10 9.16 -7.50 -7.03
C LEU A 10 8.18 -6.41 -6.63
N LEU A 11 6.91 -6.48 -7.09
CA LEU A 11 5.90 -5.50 -6.71
C LEU A 11 5.64 -5.45 -5.21
N ARG A 12 5.50 -6.61 -4.55
CA ARG A 12 5.32 -6.67 -3.09
C ARG A 12 6.51 -6.07 -2.35
N CYS A 13 7.73 -6.34 -2.83
CA CYS A 13 8.95 -5.82 -2.26
C CYS A 13 9.01 -4.28 -2.34
N VAL A 14 8.85 -3.70 -3.53
CA VAL A 14 8.93 -2.24 -3.70
C VAL A 14 7.77 -1.51 -2.99
N ALA A 15 6.57 -2.10 -3.00
CA ALA A 15 5.42 -1.54 -2.29
C ALA A 15 5.62 -1.58 -0.76
N ALA A 16 6.17 -2.66 -0.20
CA ALA A 16 6.46 -2.73 1.23
C ALA A 16 7.48 -1.66 1.66
N ILE A 17 8.55 -1.48 0.89
CA ILE A 17 9.56 -0.43 1.13
C ILE A 17 8.91 0.97 1.10
N ALA A 18 8.10 1.24 0.08
CA ALA A 18 7.41 2.52 -0.07
C ALA A 18 6.38 2.78 1.04
N VAL A 19 5.67 1.77 1.53
CA VAL A 19 4.79 1.90 2.72
C VAL A 19 5.57 2.32 3.95
N ILE A 20 6.72 1.69 4.23
CA ILE A 20 7.56 2.05 5.37
C ILE A 20 7.99 3.52 5.23
N ALA A 21 8.44 3.94 4.03
CA ALA A 21 8.83 5.32 3.78
C ALA A 21 7.70 6.31 4.13
N ILE A 22 6.46 6.05 3.69
CA ILE A 22 5.28 6.89 4.02
C ILE A 22 5.11 7.07 5.54
N HIS A 23 5.39 6.03 6.33
CA HIS A 23 5.21 6.07 7.79
C HIS A 23 6.40 6.67 8.55
N VAL A 24 7.62 6.51 8.02
CA VAL A 24 8.83 7.21 8.50
C VAL A 24 8.65 8.72 8.33
N LEU A 25 7.95 9.14 7.28
CA LEU A 25 7.69 10.53 6.96
C LEU A 25 6.70 11.27 7.89
N ALA A 26 6.00 10.55 8.77
CA ALA A 26 4.91 11.11 9.57
C ALA A 26 5.30 12.35 10.42
N PRO A 27 6.46 12.39 11.11
CA PRO A 27 6.86 13.55 11.91
C PRO A 27 7.09 14.82 11.08
N TYR A 28 7.60 14.69 9.84
CA TYR A 28 7.91 15.84 8.99
C TYR A 28 6.68 16.65 8.55
N ARG A 29 5.48 16.10 8.71
CA ARG A 29 4.21 16.80 8.43
C ARG A 29 4.01 18.03 9.32
N SER A 30 4.54 18.02 10.54
CA SER A 30 4.46 19.13 11.49
C SER A 30 5.72 19.98 11.57
N MET A 31 6.70 19.76 10.68
CA MET A 31 8.01 20.43 10.72
C MET A 31 8.14 21.59 9.73
N MET A 32 7.07 21.91 8.98
CA MET A 32 7.07 23.06 8.08
C MET A 32 7.31 24.35 8.88
N GLY A 33 8.31 25.14 8.49
CA GLY A 33 8.73 26.35 9.22
C GLY A 33 9.52 26.08 10.52
N THR A 34 9.74 24.81 10.89
CA THR A 34 10.60 24.42 12.03
C THR A 34 11.98 23.97 11.57
N ILE A 35 12.05 23.20 10.47
CA ILE A 35 13.30 22.80 9.82
C ILE A 35 13.52 23.62 8.54
N ALA A 36 14.74 23.59 8.01
CA ALA A 36 15.07 24.30 6.77
C ALA A 36 14.21 23.83 5.58
N ASP A 37 13.76 24.76 4.74
CA ASP A 37 12.87 24.48 3.61
C ASP A 37 13.37 23.34 2.70
N PRO A 38 14.65 23.26 2.30
CA PRO A 38 15.14 22.15 1.48
C PRO A 38 14.96 20.78 2.15
N GLN A 39 15.11 20.72 3.48
CA GLN A 39 14.90 19.49 4.24
C GLN A 39 13.42 19.09 4.20
N TRP A 40 12.53 20.02 4.52
CA TRP A 40 11.10 19.77 4.50
C TRP A 40 10.59 19.40 3.09
N ILE A 41 11.04 20.12 2.06
CA ILE A 41 10.73 19.82 0.65
C ILE A 41 11.19 18.40 0.29
N SER A 42 12.38 17.98 0.73
CA SER A 42 12.87 16.62 0.47
C SER A 42 11.98 15.55 1.10
N ALA A 43 11.50 15.76 2.33
CA ALA A 43 10.56 14.86 2.99
C ALA A 43 9.21 14.79 2.25
N VAL A 44 8.64 15.95 1.89
CA VAL A 44 7.38 16.02 1.12
C VAL A 44 7.52 15.36 -0.24
N THR A 45 8.67 15.53 -0.90
CA THR A 45 8.97 14.89 -2.18
C THR A 45 8.96 13.37 -2.06
N ILE A 46 9.71 12.80 -1.11
CA ILE A 46 9.72 11.34 -0.87
C ILE A 46 8.31 10.83 -0.55
N ASN A 47 7.53 11.62 0.18
CA ASN A 47 6.15 11.29 0.52
C ASN A 47 5.25 11.22 -0.72
N GLY A 48 5.33 12.21 -1.62
CA GLY A 48 4.60 12.21 -2.89
C GLY A 48 5.01 11.06 -3.80
N LEU A 49 6.33 10.79 -3.88
CA LEU A 49 6.90 9.73 -4.72
C LEU A 49 6.58 8.30 -4.25
N SER A 50 6.02 8.11 -3.06
CA SER A 50 5.74 6.78 -2.49
C SER A 50 4.25 6.44 -2.41
N ARG A 51 3.32 7.36 -2.71
CA ARG A 51 1.86 7.13 -2.52
C ARG A 51 1.24 6.03 -3.36
N TRP A 52 1.88 5.58 -4.43
CA TRP A 52 1.43 4.44 -5.22
C TRP A 52 1.53 3.09 -4.49
N ALA A 53 2.21 3.02 -3.34
CA ALA A 53 2.53 1.77 -2.64
C ALA A 53 1.29 0.93 -2.27
N VAL A 54 0.27 1.56 -1.69
CA VAL A 54 -0.94 0.87 -1.23
C VAL A 54 -1.78 0.32 -2.41
N PRO A 55 -2.07 1.11 -3.45
CA PRO A 55 -2.70 0.61 -4.68
C PRO A 55 -2.09 -0.65 -5.28
N ILE A 56 -0.76 -0.80 -5.24
CA ILE A 56 -0.08 -1.97 -5.80
C ILE A 56 -0.56 -3.28 -5.15
N PHE A 57 -0.81 -3.31 -3.84
CA PHE A 57 -1.33 -4.51 -3.17
C PHE A 57 -2.75 -4.90 -3.65
N ILE A 58 -3.58 -3.90 -3.96
CA ILE A 58 -4.92 -4.12 -4.52
C ILE A 58 -4.80 -4.63 -5.97
N MET A 59 -3.94 -4.00 -6.78
CA MET A 59 -3.70 -4.41 -8.16
C MET A 59 -3.13 -5.84 -8.25
N ILE A 60 -2.22 -6.22 -7.36
CA ILE A 60 -1.72 -7.60 -7.25
C ILE A 60 -2.88 -8.56 -6.95
N SER A 61 -3.78 -8.20 -6.03
CA SER A 61 -4.92 -9.04 -5.65
C SER A 61 -5.87 -9.24 -6.84
N GLY A 62 -6.22 -8.16 -7.54
CA GLY A 62 -7.04 -8.21 -8.76
C GLY A 62 -6.38 -9.03 -9.87
N ALA A 63 -5.10 -8.77 -10.14
CA ALA A 63 -4.33 -9.51 -11.14
C ALA A 63 -4.28 -11.02 -10.85
N LEU A 64 -4.02 -11.42 -9.62
CA LEU A 64 -3.87 -12.85 -9.27
C LEU A 64 -5.19 -13.59 -9.11
N MET A 65 -6.23 -12.93 -8.60
CA MET A 65 -7.51 -13.59 -8.30
C MET A 65 -8.43 -13.61 -9.50
N LEU A 66 -8.51 -12.53 -10.29
CA LEU A 66 -9.37 -12.47 -11.48
C LEU A 66 -8.77 -13.26 -12.65
N SER A 67 -7.44 -13.47 -12.66
CA SER A 67 -6.75 -14.25 -13.70
C SER A 67 -6.64 -15.74 -13.37
N ASP A 68 -7.19 -16.20 -12.24
CA ASP A 68 -7.10 -17.61 -11.86
C ASP A 68 -8.05 -18.44 -12.75
N PRO A 69 -7.52 -19.35 -13.59
CA PRO A 69 -8.34 -20.13 -14.52
C PRO A 69 -9.16 -21.21 -13.82
N ARG A 70 -8.88 -21.50 -12.54
CA ARG A 70 -9.58 -22.53 -11.79
C ARG A 70 -11.02 -22.08 -11.48
N PRO A 71 -11.98 -23.02 -11.43
CA PRO A 71 -13.32 -22.73 -10.93
C PRO A 71 -13.27 -22.08 -9.54
N PHE A 72 -14.17 -21.13 -9.31
CA PHE A 72 -14.25 -20.46 -8.02
C PHE A 72 -14.82 -21.41 -6.96
N GLU A 73 -14.05 -21.69 -5.92
CA GLU A 73 -14.51 -22.45 -4.75
C GLU A 73 -14.59 -21.53 -3.53
N LEU A 74 -15.82 -21.23 -3.08
CA LEU A 74 -16.06 -20.29 -1.98
C LEU A 74 -15.36 -20.71 -0.68
N ARG A 75 -15.47 -21.99 -0.29
CA ARG A 75 -14.82 -22.51 0.93
C ARG A 75 -13.31 -22.35 0.88
N TYR A 76 -12.69 -22.70 -0.25
CA TYR A 76 -11.25 -22.52 -0.46
C TYR A 76 -10.87 -21.04 -0.40
N TYR A 77 -11.64 -20.16 -1.06
CA TYR A 77 -11.41 -18.72 -1.04
C TYR A 77 -11.45 -18.15 0.38
N LEU A 78 -12.51 -18.45 1.13
CA LEU A 78 -12.67 -17.95 2.50
C LEU A 78 -11.54 -18.43 3.42
N GLN A 79 -11.17 -19.71 3.36
CA GLN A 79 -10.16 -20.27 4.27
C GLN A 79 -8.72 -19.92 3.87
N ARG A 80 -8.39 -19.94 2.58
CA ARG A 80 -7.01 -19.86 2.09
C ARG A 80 -6.60 -18.50 1.55
N ARG A 81 -7.57 -17.61 1.27
CA ARG A 81 -7.31 -16.27 0.75
C ARG A 81 -7.78 -15.20 1.73
N LEU A 82 -9.10 -15.12 1.99
CA LEU A 82 -9.64 -14.13 2.92
C LEU A 82 -9.14 -14.36 4.35
N GLY A 83 -9.13 -15.61 4.82
CA GLY A 83 -8.64 -15.97 6.15
C GLY A 83 -7.19 -15.57 6.40
N LYS A 84 -6.33 -15.61 5.37
CA LYS A 84 -4.93 -15.15 5.48
C LYS A 84 -4.77 -13.63 5.64
N VAL A 85 -5.83 -12.87 5.40
CA VAL A 85 -5.86 -11.42 5.59
C VAL A 85 -6.57 -11.09 6.90
N VAL A 86 -7.77 -11.63 7.10
CA VAL A 86 -8.63 -11.34 8.25
C VAL A 86 -8.04 -11.87 9.56
N VAL A 87 -7.49 -13.09 9.58
CA VAL A 87 -6.97 -13.68 10.82
C VAL A 87 -5.77 -12.88 11.35
N PRO A 88 -4.72 -12.59 10.55
CA PRO A 88 -3.66 -11.68 10.99
C PRO A 88 -4.19 -10.30 11.38
N PHE A 89 -5.09 -9.70 10.59
CA PHE A 89 -5.67 -8.40 10.93
C PHE A 89 -6.28 -8.37 12.32
N VAL A 90 -7.12 -9.36 12.68
CA VAL A 90 -7.76 -9.42 14.00
C VAL A 90 -6.71 -9.56 15.10
N ILE A 91 -5.76 -10.48 14.97
CA ILE A 91 -4.75 -10.74 16.00
C ILE A 91 -3.86 -9.52 16.22
N TRP A 92 -3.39 -8.92 15.14
CA TRP A 92 -2.55 -7.73 15.22
C TRP A 92 -3.34 -6.52 15.71
N SER A 93 -4.64 -6.41 15.38
CA SER A 93 -5.51 -5.38 15.97
C SER A 93 -5.61 -5.52 17.48
N LEU A 94 -5.77 -6.74 18.00
CA LEU A 94 -5.76 -7.03 19.43
C LEU A 94 -4.40 -6.72 20.07
N PHE A 95 -3.30 -7.10 19.42
CA PHE A 95 -1.95 -6.79 19.88
C PHE A 95 -1.71 -5.28 19.98
N TYR A 96 -2.10 -4.52 18.96
CA TYR A 96 -1.91 -3.06 18.95
C TYR A 96 -2.87 -2.34 19.91
N ALA A 97 -4.08 -2.87 20.12
CA ALA A 97 -4.96 -2.38 21.17
C ALA A 97 -4.37 -2.64 22.56
N TYR A 98 -3.73 -3.80 22.79
CA TYR A 98 -2.99 -4.02 24.03
C TYR A 98 -1.80 -3.07 24.18
N LEU A 99 -1.07 -2.82 23.09
CA LEU A 99 0.06 -1.88 23.07
C LEU A 99 -0.37 -0.44 23.38
N SER A 100 -1.57 -0.02 22.97
CA SER A 100 -2.08 1.34 23.23
C SER A 100 -2.27 1.63 24.72
N GLY A 101 -2.45 0.59 25.55
CA GLY A 101 -2.52 0.72 27.00
C GLY A 101 -1.20 1.09 27.66
N TRP A 102 -0.06 0.93 26.98
CA TRP A 102 1.25 1.23 27.56
C TRP A 102 1.65 2.69 27.34
N SER A 103 2.01 3.36 28.43
CA SER A 103 2.58 4.72 28.41
C SER A 103 3.77 4.84 29.36
N ILE A 104 4.45 5.99 29.35
CA ILE A 104 5.52 6.31 30.33
C ILE A 104 5.00 6.23 31.78
N ARG A 105 3.69 6.41 31.98
CA ARG A 105 3.03 6.36 33.30
C ARG A 105 2.59 4.95 33.71
N GLY A 106 2.83 3.93 32.89
CA GLY A 106 2.42 2.54 33.12
C GLY A 106 1.31 2.06 32.17
N PHE A 107 0.73 0.91 32.50
CA PHE A 107 -0.32 0.25 31.72
C PHE A 107 -1.72 0.67 32.18
N ASP A 108 -2.57 1.11 31.25
CA ASP A 108 -3.97 1.47 31.48
C ASP A 108 -4.92 0.57 30.67
N LEU A 109 -5.64 -0.31 31.37
CA LEU A 109 -6.60 -1.23 30.77
C LEU A 109 -7.82 -0.51 30.17
N ASN A 110 -8.19 0.67 30.67
CA ASN A 110 -9.33 1.42 30.14
C ASN A 110 -9.03 1.94 28.74
N VAL A 111 -7.79 2.36 28.47
CA VAL A 111 -7.35 2.76 27.13
C VAL A 111 -7.44 1.58 26.15
N VAL A 112 -7.02 0.39 26.57
CA VAL A 112 -7.14 -0.84 25.75
C VAL A 112 -8.59 -1.13 25.43
N LYS A 113 -9.48 -1.11 26.44
CA LYS A 113 -10.92 -1.35 26.26
C LYS A 113 -11.54 -0.34 25.31
N GLN A 114 -11.24 0.95 25.48
CA GLN A 114 -11.75 2.00 24.62
C GLN A 114 -11.26 1.81 23.18
N THR A 115 -9.97 1.53 22.98
CA THR A 115 -9.39 1.24 21.66
C THR A 115 -10.10 0.06 20.97
N LEU A 116 -10.49 -0.98 21.71
CA LEU A 116 -11.23 -2.12 21.17
C LEU A 116 -12.69 -1.79 20.84
N ILE A 117 -13.37 -1.01 21.68
CA ILE A 117 -14.75 -0.56 21.44
C ILE A 117 -14.81 0.30 20.19
N ASP A 118 -13.84 1.19 19.99
CA ASP A 118 -13.77 2.08 18.83
C ASP A 118 -13.27 1.37 17.57
N SER A 119 -12.67 0.17 17.71
CA SER A 119 -12.06 -0.56 16.61
C SER A 119 -12.95 -0.80 15.37
N PRO A 120 -14.28 -0.96 15.43
CA PRO A 120 -15.10 -1.09 14.23
C PRO A 120 -15.10 0.17 13.34
N HIS A 121 -14.80 1.33 13.91
CA HIS A 121 -14.86 2.63 13.22
C HIS A 121 -13.49 3.32 13.11
N GLN A 122 -12.54 2.94 13.94
CA GLN A 122 -11.20 3.52 13.99
C GLN A 122 -10.15 2.43 14.12
N GLU A 123 -9.08 2.48 13.32
CA GLU A 123 -8.02 1.48 13.41
C GLU A 123 -7.29 1.53 14.76
N THR A 124 -7.00 0.36 15.34
CA THR A 124 -6.27 0.26 16.63
C THR A 124 -4.83 0.75 16.54
N TYR A 125 -4.28 0.85 15.32
CA TYR A 125 -3.03 1.54 15.03
C TYR A 125 -3.03 2.06 13.59
N TYR A 126 -2.42 3.23 13.36
CA TYR A 126 -2.53 4.02 12.12
C TYR A 126 -2.32 3.28 10.79
N HIS A 127 -1.52 2.21 10.77
CA HIS A 127 -1.26 1.44 9.54
C HIS A 127 -2.38 0.44 9.27
N LEU A 128 -3.04 -0.09 10.30
CA LEU A 128 -4.09 -1.10 10.14
C LEU A 128 -5.34 -0.58 9.40
N GLY A 129 -5.50 0.74 9.28
CA GLY A 129 -6.58 1.38 8.50
C GLY A 129 -6.69 0.86 7.07
N PHE A 130 -5.59 0.41 6.45
CA PHE A 130 -5.63 -0.23 5.12
C PHE A 130 -6.58 -1.43 5.07
N PHE A 131 -6.65 -2.24 6.12
CA PHE A 131 -7.48 -3.45 6.15
C PHE A 131 -8.98 -3.14 6.12
N TYR A 132 -9.40 -1.98 6.61
CA TYR A 132 -10.81 -1.54 6.62
C TYR A 132 -11.34 -1.36 5.21
N TYR A 133 -10.47 -1.00 4.27
CA TYR A 133 -10.83 -0.90 2.86
C TYR A 133 -10.47 -2.18 2.11
N PHE A 134 -9.35 -2.82 2.45
CA PHE A 134 -8.87 -4.01 1.74
C PHE A 134 -9.76 -5.24 1.92
N ILE A 135 -10.31 -5.47 3.13
CA ILE A 135 -11.17 -6.62 3.40
C ILE A 135 -12.49 -6.53 2.63
N PRO A 136 -13.24 -5.40 2.60
CA PRO A 136 -14.41 -5.26 1.73
C PRO A 136 -14.11 -5.51 0.25
N LEU A 137 -12.94 -5.09 -0.25
CA LEU A 137 -12.54 -5.40 -1.63
C LEU A 137 -12.40 -6.90 -1.86
N TYR A 138 -11.90 -7.66 -0.88
CA TYR A 138 -11.85 -9.13 -0.98
C TYR A 138 -13.24 -9.76 -1.02
N LEU A 139 -14.27 -9.10 -0.48
CA LEU A 139 -15.65 -9.56 -0.60
C LEU A 139 -16.24 -9.30 -2.00
N LEU A 140 -15.69 -8.35 -2.76
CA LEU A 140 -16.08 -8.08 -4.15
C LEU A 140 -15.48 -9.07 -5.16
N ILE A 141 -14.32 -9.66 -4.84
CA ILE A 141 -13.57 -10.54 -5.74
C ILE A 141 -14.37 -11.75 -6.23
N PRO A 142 -15.17 -12.47 -5.41
CA PRO A 142 -16.02 -13.57 -5.89
C PRO A 142 -16.97 -13.13 -7.02
N CYS A 143 -17.61 -11.96 -6.86
CA CYS A 143 -18.52 -11.40 -7.87
C CYS A 143 -17.76 -11.02 -9.15
N LEU A 144 -16.61 -10.36 -9.00
CA LEU A 144 -15.77 -9.98 -10.14
C LEU A 144 -15.22 -11.21 -10.88
N HIS A 145 -14.73 -12.23 -10.17
CA HIS A 145 -14.22 -13.47 -10.77
C HIS A 145 -15.33 -14.21 -11.53
N TRP A 146 -16.55 -14.26 -10.97
CA TRP A 146 -17.70 -14.84 -11.65
C TRP A 146 -18.05 -14.12 -12.96
N LEU A 147 -17.83 -12.80 -13.03
CA LEU A 147 -18.04 -11.99 -14.24
C LEU A 147 -16.97 -12.22 -15.31
N VAL A 148 -15.72 -12.53 -14.96
CA VAL A 148 -14.57 -12.62 -15.90
C VAL A 148 -14.88 -13.49 -17.13
N ASN A 149 -15.56 -14.62 -16.94
CA ASN A 149 -15.89 -15.57 -18.03
C ASN A 149 -17.28 -15.36 -18.65
N ARG A 150 -18.01 -14.31 -18.25
CA ARG A 150 -19.40 -14.04 -18.68
C ARG A 150 -19.55 -12.75 -19.49
N VAL A 151 -18.57 -11.86 -19.39
CA VAL A 151 -18.55 -10.58 -20.08
C VAL A 151 -17.36 -10.52 -21.02
N ASP A 152 -17.47 -9.70 -22.06
CA ASP A 152 -16.38 -9.45 -22.98
C ASP A 152 -15.34 -8.48 -22.40
N ASP A 153 -14.21 -8.35 -23.08
CA ASP A 153 -13.15 -7.44 -22.66
C ASP A 153 -13.61 -5.96 -22.66
N GLY A 154 -14.59 -5.60 -23.51
CA GLY A 154 -15.16 -4.25 -23.57
C GLY A 154 -15.83 -3.81 -22.28
N PHE A 155 -16.46 -4.74 -21.54
CA PHE A 155 -17.00 -4.45 -20.21
C PHE A 155 -15.91 -4.00 -19.24
N TRP A 156 -14.78 -4.72 -19.18
CA TRP A 156 -13.69 -4.39 -18.27
C TRP A 156 -13.01 -3.08 -18.62
N TYR A 157 -12.79 -2.81 -19.92
CA TYR A 157 -12.28 -1.51 -20.37
C TYR A 157 -13.23 -0.37 -20.02
N SER A 158 -14.53 -0.57 -20.19
CA SER A 158 -15.55 0.43 -19.84
C SER A 158 -15.58 0.70 -18.34
N LEU A 159 -15.57 -0.35 -17.52
CA LEU A 159 -15.56 -0.25 -16.06
C LEU A 159 -14.34 0.53 -15.56
N VAL A 160 -13.14 0.19 -16.03
CA VAL A 160 -11.91 0.90 -15.65
C VAL A 160 -11.92 2.34 -16.19
N THR A 161 -12.45 2.59 -17.39
CA THR A 161 -12.54 3.94 -17.95
C THR A 161 -13.48 4.83 -17.12
N ILE A 162 -14.67 4.35 -16.77
CA ILE A 162 -15.61 5.07 -15.91
C ILE A 162 -14.97 5.34 -14.55
N TRP A 163 -14.31 4.33 -13.97
CA TRP A 163 -13.60 4.51 -12.70
C TRP A 163 -12.49 5.57 -12.81
N LEU A 164 -11.64 5.53 -13.86
CA LEU A 164 -10.61 6.55 -14.08
C LEU A 164 -11.19 7.96 -14.17
N ILE A 165 -12.30 8.15 -14.89
CA ILE A 165 -13.02 9.42 -14.95
C ILE A 165 -13.42 9.87 -13.55
N THR A 166 -14.07 8.99 -12.77
CA THR A 166 -14.52 9.34 -11.41
C THR A 166 -13.37 9.62 -10.43
N THR A 167 -12.22 8.94 -10.56
CA THR A 167 -11.01 9.25 -9.76
C THR A 167 -10.39 10.59 -10.17
N GLY A 168 -10.56 10.99 -11.44
CA GLY A 168 -10.22 12.31 -11.95
C GLY A 168 -11.13 13.39 -11.37
N LEU A 169 -12.46 13.19 -11.42
CA LEU A 169 -13.43 14.08 -10.77
C LEU A 169 -13.12 14.24 -9.27
N TYR A 170 -12.85 13.14 -8.58
CA TYR A 170 -12.46 13.16 -7.18
C TYR A 170 -11.19 13.98 -6.94
N LEU A 171 -10.14 13.83 -7.76
CA LEU A 171 -8.91 14.63 -7.65
C LEU A 171 -9.18 16.13 -7.76
N PHE A 172 -10.03 16.55 -8.70
CA PHE A 172 -10.36 17.96 -8.93
C PHE A 172 -11.45 18.51 -7.98
N GLY A 173 -11.81 17.77 -6.93
CA GLY A 173 -12.75 18.25 -5.91
C GLY A 173 -14.22 18.14 -6.30
N ILE A 174 -14.54 17.41 -7.39
CA ILE A 174 -15.92 17.21 -7.84
C ILE A 174 -16.47 15.94 -7.19
N ASP A 175 -17.28 16.14 -6.15
CA ASP A 175 -17.89 15.05 -5.39
C ASP A 175 -19.25 14.60 -5.94
N GLY A 176 -19.53 13.31 -5.75
CA GLY A 176 -20.81 12.70 -6.11
C GLY A 176 -20.93 11.30 -5.51
N PRO A 177 -21.88 10.48 -5.97
CA PRO A 177 -22.02 9.09 -5.52
C PRO A 177 -20.72 8.26 -5.70
N TRP A 178 -19.92 8.62 -6.70
CA TRP A 178 -18.60 8.01 -6.96
C TRP A 178 -17.53 8.38 -5.92
N SER A 179 -17.75 9.35 -5.04
CA SER A 179 -16.77 9.70 -3.98
C SER A 179 -16.68 8.65 -2.87
N HIS A 180 -17.55 7.62 -2.90
CA HIS A 180 -17.55 6.55 -1.92
C HIS A 180 -16.27 5.71 -1.98
N GLU A 181 -15.68 5.43 -0.82
CA GLU A 181 -14.35 4.82 -0.73
C GLU A 181 -14.27 3.46 -1.41
N ILE A 182 -15.31 2.62 -1.21
CA ILE A 182 -15.38 1.30 -1.83
C ILE A 182 -15.28 1.36 -3.36
N TRP A 183 -15.95 2.34 -4.00
CA TRP A 183 -15.90 2.52 -5.44
C TRP A 183 -14.50 2.94 -5.88
N LEU A 184 -13.95 3.98 -5.25
CA LEU A 184 -12.64 4.55 -5.62
C LEU A 184 -11.48 3.56 -5.39
N TYR A 185 -11.55 2.68 -4.39
CA TYR A 185 -10.57 1.62 -4.21
C TYR A 185 -10.82 0.39 -5.09
N SER A 186 -12.08 0.07 -5.43
CA SER A 186 -12.41 -1.16 -6.15
C SER A 186 -11.84 -1.23 -7.56
N GLY A 187 -11.74 -0.09 -8.27
CA GLY A 187 -11.25 -0.08 -9.66
C GLY A 187 -9.78 -0.47 -9.82
N TYR A 188 -8.99 -0.48 -8.75
CA TYR A 188 -7.65 -1.06 -8.76
C TYR A 188 -7.64 -2.57 -9.01
N LEU A 189 -8.71 -3.30 -8.64
CA LEU A 189 -8.84 -4.73 -8.91
C LEU A 189 -8.91 -5.05 -10.41
N PRO A 190 -9.88 -4.53 -11.19
CA PRO A 190 -9.93 -4.75 -12.63
C PRO A 190 -8.75 -4.09 -13.36
N LEU A 191 -8.22 -2.96 -12.88
CA LEU A 191 -7.02 -2.37 -13.44
C LEU A 191 -5.83 -3.35 -13.37
N GLY A 192 -5.59 -3.96 -12.20
CA GLY A 192 -4.54 -4.97 -12.04
C GLY A 192 -4.73 -6.17 -12.95
N TYR A 193 -5.97 -6.65 -13.12
CA TYR A 193 -6.33 -7.72 -14.05
C TYR A 193 -6.00 -7.35 -15.51
N LEU A 194 -6.44 -6.19 -16.00
CA LEU A 194 -6.19 -5.76 -17.37
C LEU A 194 -4.69 -5.56 -17.65
N LEU A 195 -3.96 -4.93 -16.73
CA LEU A 195 -2.51 -4.72 -16.87
C LEU A 195 -1.72 -6.02 -16.86
N TYR A 196 -2.22 -7.07 -16.21
CA TYR A 196 -1.55 -8.36 -16.17
C TYR A 196 -1.89 -9.23 -17.39
N GLN A 197 -3.18 -9.41 -17.70
CA GLN A 197 -3.64 -10.35 -18.72
C GLN A 197 -3.71 -9.78 -20.13
N LYS A 198 -4.03 -8.48 -20.27
CA LYS A 198 -4.40 -7.89 -21.57
C LYS A 198 -3.34 -6.96 -22.11
N LEU A 199 -2.63 -6.24 -21.24
CA LEU A 199 -1.56 -5.34 -21.67
C LEU A 199 -0.40 -6.13 -22.29
N ARG A 200 -0.10 -5.81 -23.55
CA ARG A 200 1.11 -6.26 -24.26
C ARG A 200 2.22 -5.25 -24.04
N LEU A 201 3.35 -5.71 -23.49
CA LEU A 201 4.50 -4.85 -23.24
C LEU A 201 5.23 -4.54 -24.56
N SER A 202 5.11 -3.31 -25.03
CA SER A 202 5.90 -2.72 -26.12
C SER A 202 6.76 -1.56 -25.59
N SER A 203 7.84 -1.23 -26.28
CA SER A 203 8.69 -0.06 -25.93
C SER A 203 7.88 1.23 -25.87
N PHE A 204 6.90 1.40 -26.77
CA PHE A 204 5.99 2.54 -26.77
C PHE A 204 5.10 2.58 -25.52
N SER A 205 4.46 1.44 -25.18
CA SER A 205 3.61 1.37 -23.99
C SER A 205 4.40 1.67 -22.70
N LEU A 206 5.63 1.18 -22.62
CA LEU A 206 6.52 1.41 -21.48
C LEU A 206 6.93 2.89 -21.39
N LEU A 207 7.31 3.50 -22.51
CA LEU A 207 7.66 4.92 -22.57
C LEU A 207 6.48 5.78 -22.12
N LEU A 208 5.27 5.50 -22.64
CA LEU A 208 4.07 6.27 -22.33
C LEU A 208 3.74 6.22 -20.83
N VAL A 209 3.71 5.03 -20.21
CA VAL A 209 3.41 4.93 -18.77
C VAL A 209 4.49 5.55 -17.90
N VAL A 210 5.77 5.52 -18.33
CA VAL A 210 6.87 6.19 -17.62
C VAL A 210 6.71 7.71 -17.67
N ILE A 211 6.39 8.27 -18.84
CA ILE A 211 6.15 9.71 -18.99
C ILE A 211 4.95 10.13 -18.15
N LEU A 212 3.80 9.46 -18.32
CA LEU A 212 2.57 9.81 -17.60
C LEU A 212 2.71 9.63 -16.09
N GLY A 213 3.34 8.55 -15.63
CA GLY A 213 3.57 8.31 -14.22
C GLY A 213 4.56 9.31 -13.60
N SER A 214 5.65 9.62 -14.29
CA SER A 214 6.63 10.61 -13.82
C SER A 214 6.02 12.01 -13.76
N PHE A 215 5.23 12.38 -14.77
CA PHE A 215 4.46 13.63 -14.76
C PHE A 215 3.47 13.67 -13.60
N ALA A 216 2.72 12.58 -13.36
CA ALA A 216 1.78 12.50 -12.24
C ALA A 216 2.49 12.63 -10.88
N LEU A 217 3.65 11.99 -10.71
CA LEU A 217 4.49 12.12 -9.52
C LEU A 217 4.98 13.56 -9.31
N TYR A 218 5.48 14.20 -10.38
CA TYR A 218 5.89 15.60 -10.35
C TYR A 218 4.74 16.52 -9.94
N MET A 219 3.58 16.42 -10.61
CA MET A 219 2.38 17.21 -10.30
C MET A 219 1.91 16.99 -8.87
N THR A 220 2.00 15.77 -8.35
CA THR A 220 1.66 15.44 -6.96
C THR A 220 2.51 16.23 -5.98
N VAL A 221 3.83 16.25 -6.20
CA VAL A 221 4.76 16.97 -5.31
C VAL A 221 4.53 18.47 -5.42
N GLN A 222 4.47 19.02 -6.64
CA GLN A 222 4.27 20.46 -6.85
C GLN A 222 2.97 20.95 -6.22
N ALA A 223 1.85 20.25 -6.45
CA ALA A 223 0.57 20.66 -5.87
C ALA A 223 0.57 20.65 -4.33
N VAL A 224 1.26 19.69 -3.69
CA VAL A 224 1.38 19.67 -2.23
C VAL A 224 2.25 20.82 -1.73
N LEU A 225 3.35 21.14 -2.43
CA LEU A 225 4.21 22.27 -2.10
C LEU A 225 3.44 23.59 -2.23
N GLU A 226 2.80 23.83 -3.37
CA GLU A 226 1.99 25.02 -3.63
C GLU A 226 0.85 25.19 -2.61
N LEU A 227 0.07 24.15 -2.35
CA LEU A 227 -0.99 24.18 -1.35
C LEU A 227 -0.46 24.49 0.04
N SER A 228 0.69 23.91 0.40
CA SER A 228 1.28 24.15 1.72
C SER A 228 1.80 25.57 1.87
N LEU A 229 2.45 26.11 0.82
CA LEU A 229 2.92 27.50 0.79
C LEU A 229 1.75 28.48 0.87
N MET A 230 0.69 28.27 0.08
CA MET A 230 -0.50 29.12 0.09
C MET A 230 -1.20 29.18 1.46
N HIS A 231 -1.23 28.06 2.19
CA HIS A 231 -1.90 27.97 3.49
C HIS A 231 -0.97 28.20 4.69
N GLY A 232 0.33 28.41 4.47
CA GLY A 232 1.33 28.57 5.53
C GLY A 232 1.51 27.35 6.44
N ARG A 233 1.01 26.17 6.03
CA ARG A 233 1.07 24.91 6.80
C ARG A 233 0.97 23.72 5.86
N TYR A 234 1.52 22.57 6.28
CA TYR A 234 1.47 21.34 5.49
C TYR A 234 0.03 20.99 5.09
N THR A 235 -0.27 21.11 3.79
CA THR A 235 -1.61 20.97 3.22
C THR A 235 -1.51 20.14 1.94
N VAL A 236 -2.26 19.04 1.89
CA VAL A 236 -2.13 18.04 0.81
C VAL A 236 -3.34 17.98 -0.12
N GLY A 237 -4.46 18.58 0.28
CA GLY A 237 -5.74 18.41 -0.42
C GLY A 237 -6.05 16.94 -0.67
N ARG A 238 -6.34 16.59 -1.92
CA ARG A 238 -6.55 15.19 -2.36
C ARG A 238 -5.31 14.57 -3.02
N TRP A 239 -4.23 15.32 -3.23
CA TRP A 239 -3.10 14.92 -4.07
C TRP A 239 -2.32 13.71 -3.54
N LEU A 240 -2.32 13.47 -2.22
CA LEU A 240 -1.69 12.29 -1.62
C LEU A 240 -2.67 11.13 -1.36
N SER A 241 -3.92 11.27 -1.76
CA SER A 241 -4.95 10.25 -1.57
C SER A 241 -4.73 9.08 -2.52
N TYR A 242 -4.92 7.85 -2.04
CA TYR A 242 -4.88 6.66 -2.89
C TYR A 242 -6.06 6.55 -3.85
N LYS A 243 -6.99 7.52 -3.84
CA LYS A 243 -8.24 7.51 -4.60
C LYS A 243 -8.18 8.36 -5.87
N THR A 244 -7.06 9.02 -6.13
CA THR A 244 -6.94 10.05 -7.17
C THR A 244 -6.16 9.57 -8.39
N LEU A 245 -6.49 10.16 -9.54
CA LEU A 245 -5.93 9.78 -10.84
C LEU A 245 -4.40 9.88 -10.91
N ASN A 246 -3.78 10.85 -10.25
CA ASN A 246 -2.33 11.00 -10.19
C ASN A 246 -1.66 9.79 -9.50
N VAL A 247 -2.24 9.29 -8.40
CA VAL A 247 -1.72 8.11 -7.70
C VAL A 247 -1.98 6.84 -8.51
N VAL A 248 -3.12 6.76 -9.22
CA VAL A 248 -3.40 5.68 -10.19
C VAL A 248 -2.32 5.63 -11.27
N ALA A 249 -2.01 6.76 -11.91
CA ALA A 249 -1.00 6.83 -12.97
C ALA A 249 0.40 6.40 -12.48
N ALA A 250 0.80 6.84 -11.28
CA ALA A 250 2.04 6.40 -10.66
C ALA A 250 2.04 4.90 -10.37
N ALA A 251 0.93 4.33 -9.88
CA ALA A 251 0.80 2.90 -9.64
C ALA A 251 0.87 2.07 -10.94
N ILE A 252 0.23 2.54 -12.03
CA ILE A 252 0.34 1.91 -13.36
C ILE A 252 1.79 1.88 -13.82
N MET A 253 2.51 3.01 -13.71
CA MET A 253 3.91 3.09 -14.07
C MET A 253 4.76 2.06 -13.32
N VAL A 254 4.62 1.99 -11.99
CA VAL A 254 5.40 1.04 -11.17
C VAL A 254 5.01 -0.40 -11.47
N PHE A 255 3.73 -0.69 -11.68
CA PHE A 255 3.25 -2.01 -12.08
C PHE A 255 3.91 -2.47 -13.38
N VAL A 256 3.91 -1.62 -14.41
CA VAL A 256 4.48 -1.95 -15.72
C VAL A 256 6.01 -2.01 -15.69
N LEU A 257 6.68 -1.11 -14.96
CA LEU A 257 8.14 -1.14 -14.76
C LEU A 257 8.59 -2.42 -14.06
N CYS A 258 7.92 -2.82 -12.98
CA CYS A 258 8.26 -4.07 -12.31
C CYS A 258 8.03 -5.25 -13.26
N ARG A 259 6.97 -5.23 -14.08
CA ARG A 259 6.69 -6.30 -15.05
C ARG A 259 7.76 -6.41 -16.13
N SER A 260 8.33 -5.28 -16.57
CA SER A 260 9.39 -5.27 -17.60
C SER A 260 10.79 -5.59 -17.04
N LEU A 261 11.04 -5.26 -15.77
CA LEU A 261 12.36 -5.40 -15.14
C LEU A 261 12.55 -6.71 -14.37
N ALA A 262 11.50 -7.30 -13.80
CA ALA A 262 11.65 -8.39 -12.81
C ALA A 262 12.42 -9.61 -13.34
N GLU A 263 12.14 -10.06 -14.57
CA GLU A 263 12.84 -11.19 -15.20
C GLU A 263 14.28 -10.86 -15.60
N ARG A 264 14.62 -9.56 -15.71
CA ARG A 264 15.96 -9.07 -16.07
C ARG A 264 16.87 -8.87 -14.85
N LEU A 265 16.34 -9.00 -13.63
CA LEU A 265 17.13 -8.85 -12.42
C LEU A 265 18.14 -9.99 -12.27
N PRO A 266 19.36 -9.72 -11.76
CA PRO A 266 20.32 -10.78 -11.44
C PRO A 266 19.74 -11.81 -10.47
N SER A 267 20.14 -13.08 -10.61
CA SER A 267 19.62 -14.19 -9.79
C SER A 267 19.82 -13.99 -8.28
N ALA A 268 20.88 -13.27 -7.88
CA ALA A 268 21.11 -12.88 -6.49
C ALA A 268 20.04 -11.90 -5.98
N VAL A 269 19.67 -10.91 -6.78
CA VAL A 269 18.63 -9.92 -6.44
C VAL A 269 17.25 -10.59 -6.41
N GLN A 270 16.94 -11.45 -7.39
CA GLN A 270 15.68 -12.20 -7.41
C GLN A 270 15.48 -13.04 -6.14
N ARG A 271 16.55 -13.66 -5.61
CA ARG A 271 16.50 -14.41 -4.33
C ARG A 271 16.07 -13.52 -3.16
N TRP A 272 16.65 -12.33 -3.03
CA TRP A 272 16.27 -11.38 -1.99
C TRP A 272 14.84 -10.85 -2.17
N VAL A 273 14.46 -10.52 -3.40
CA VAL A 273 13.08 -10.10 -3.73
C VAL A 273 12.06 -11.15 -3.30
N VAL A 274 12.34 -12.43 -3.56
CA VAL A 274 11.47 -13.53 -3.12
C VAL A 274 11.37 -13.61 -1.60
N ILE A 275 12.49 -13.51 -0.88
CA ILE A 275 12.50 -13.53 0.59
C ILE A 275 11.67 -12.38 1.15
N ILE A 276 11.90 -11.16 0.68
CA ILE A 276 11.17 -9.97 1.15
C ILE A 276 9.68 -10.09 0.82
N SER A 277 9.35 -10.53 -0.39
CA SER A 277 7.96 -10.74 -0.86
C SER A 277 7.21 -11.75 0.01
N GLN A 278 7.83 -12.88 0.35
CA GLN A 278 7.22 -13.91 1.21
C GLN A 278 6.86 -13.37 2.59
N HIS A 279 7.61 -12.38 3.07
CA HIS A 279 7.41 -11.76 4.37
C HIS A 279 6.70 -10.40 4.29
N SER A 280 6.17 -9.98 3.13
CA SER A 280 5.67 -8.63 2.94
C SER A 280 4.52 -8.25 3.87
N LEU A 281 3.62 -9.20 4.18
CA LEU A 281 2.54 -8.98 5.15
C LEU A 281 3.09 -8.81 6.57
N GLY A 282 4.09 -9.62 6.96
CA GLY A 282 4.76 -9.45 8.25
C GLY A 282 5.53 -8.15 8.35
N ILE A 283 6.24 -7.75 7.30
CA ILE A 283 6.88 -6.43 7.22
C ILE A 283 5.84 -5.34 7.43
N TYR A 284 4.70 -5.43 6.73
CA TYR A 284 3.61 -4.48 6.88
C TYR A 284 3.07 -4.40 8.31
N LEU A 285 2.86 -5.52 8.99
CA LEU A 285 2.27 -5.53 10.34
C LEU A 285 3.28 -5.17 11.43
N LEU A 286 4.57 -5.42 11.23
CA LEU A 286 5.60 -5.27 12.26
C LEU A 286 6.40 -3.97 12.15
N HIS A 287 6.53 -3.37 10.96
CA HIS A 287 7.35 -2.15 10.77
C HIS A 287 7.04 -1.01 11.76
N PRO A 288 5.79 -0.76 12.22
CA PRO A 288 5.52 0.31 13.17
C PRO A 288 6.18 0.12 14.53
N ILE A 289 6.37 -1.12 14.97
CA ILE A 289 7.07 -1.44 16.22
C ILE A 289 8.51 -0.92 16.15
N PHE A 290 9.17 -1.10 15.01
CA PHE A 290 10.53 -0.63 14.80
C PHE A 290 10.62 0.87 14.49
N LEU A 291 9.52 1.51 14.08
CA LEU A 291 9.43 2.97 13.96
C LEU A 291 9.04 3.65 15.28
N TRP A 292 8.59 2.90 16.29
CA TRP A 292 8.18 3.47 17.57
C TRP A 292 9.33 4.22 18.27
N PRO A 293 10.56 3.69 18.39
CA PRO A 293 11.67 4.43 19.01
C PRO A 293 12.00 5.74 18.29
N MET A 294 11.98 5.73 16.95
CA MET A 294 12.17 6.93 16.13
C MET A 294 11.22 8.05 16.53
N LYS A 295 9.93 7.71 16.71
CA LYS A 295 8.88 8.68 17.04
C LYS A 295 8.93 9.11 18.49
N THR A 296 9.05 8.15 19.41
CA THR A 296 9.01 8.39 20.87
C THR A 296 10.22 9.17 21.36
N TYR A 297 11.42 8.88 20.85
CA TYR A 297 12.66 9.52 21.26
C TYR A 297 13.13 10.62 20.29
N ALA A 298 12.30 11.00 19.33
CA ALA A 298 12.62 12.00 18.31
C ALA A 298 13.92 11.74 17.52
N TRP A 299 14.28 10.47 17.28
CA TRP A 299 15.48 10.08 16.50
C TRP A 299 15.30 10.26 14.98
N TYR A 300 14.48 11.24 14.61
CA TYR A 300 14.30 11.71 13.24
C TYR A 300 14.97 13.06 12.99
N ASP A 301 15.71 13.56 14.00
CA ASP A 301 16.52 14.77 13.92
C ASP A 301 17.71 14.54 12.97
N GLY A 302 17.76 15.32 11.89
CA GLY A 302 18.70 15.14 10.79
C GLY A 302 18.09 15.37 9.40
N HIS A 303 18.95 15.41 8.38
CA HIS A 303 18.51 15.68 7.01
C HIS A 303 17.64 14.50 6.47
N PRO A 304 16.41 14.74 6.00
CA PRO A 304 15.47 13.66 5.65
C PRO A 304 15.99 12.70 4.57
N LEU A 305 16.78 13.20 3.61
CA LEU A 305 17.42 12.39 2.57
C LEU A 305 18.26 11.20 3.06
N TRP A 306 18.82 11.23 4.29
CA TRP A 306 19.51 10.07 4.86
C TRP A 306 18.75 9.45 6.02
N VAL A 307 18.03 10.24 6.82
CA VAL A 307 17.22 9.74 7.94
C VAL A 307 16.12 8.81 7.43
N ILE A 308 15.44 9.17 6.34
CA ILE A 308 14.34 8.36 5.80
C ILE A 308 14.84 7.01 5.28
N PRO A 309 15.84 6.93 4.38
CA PRO A 309 16.40 5.64 3.96
C PRO A 309 16.93 4.80 5.12
N LEU A 310 17.60 5.41 6.10
CA LEU A 310 18.09 4.71 7.28
C LEU A 310 16.95 4.03 8.04
N TRP A 311 15.88 4.76 8.38
CA TRP A 311 14.76 4.19 9.11
C TRP A 311 13.92 3.22 8.30
N VAL A 312 13.85 3.39 6.97
CA VAL A 312 13.27 2.38 6.07
C VAL A 312 14.06 1.07 6.16
N LEU A 313 15.39 1.14 6.16
CA LEU A 313 16.25 -0.05 6.29
C LEU A 313 16.16 -0.67 7.68
N LEU A 314 16.28 0.11 8.75
CA LEU A 314 16.22 -0.40 10.13
C LEU A 314 14.86 -1.04 10.43
N SER A 315 13.77 -0.33 10.12
CA SER A 315 12.42 -0.84 10.35
C SER A 315 12.10 -2.04 9.45
N GLY A 316 12.47 -1.95 8.16
CA GLY A 316 12.28 -3.04 7.21
C GLY A 316 13.06 -4.30 7.59
N ALA A 317 14.33 -4.16 7.98
CA ALA A 317 15.17 -5.28 8.40
C ALA A 317 14.68 -5.89 9.72
N GLY A 318 14.35 -5.07 10.73
CA GLY A 318 13.80 -5.56 12.00
C GLY A 318 12.49 -6.32 11.80
N ALA A 319 11.59 -5.78 10.98
CA ALA A 319 10.32 -6.40 10.65
C ALA A 319 10.51 -7.70 9.84
N LEU A 320 11.43 -7.72 8.87
CA LEU A 320 11.77 -8.91 8.08
C LEU A 320 12.36 -10.01 8.96
N LEU A 321 13.34 -9.70 9.82
CA LEU A 321 13.98 -10.66 10.71
C LEU A 321 12.98 -11.27 11.70
N THR A 322 12.09 -10.44 12.26
CA THR A 322 11.04 -10.89 13.17
C THR A 322 10.02 -11.77 12.46
N SER A 323 9.58 -11.36 11.27
CA SER A 323 8.68 -12.15 10.42
C SER A 323 9.30 -13.49 10.04
N TYR A 324 10.60 -13.50 9.71
CA TYR A 324 11.36 -14.71 9.40
C TYR A 324 11.50 -15.63 10.61
N ALA A 325 11.78 -15.09 11.80
CA ALA A 325 11.85 -15.87 13.03
C ALA A 325 10.51 -16.53 13.36
N LEU A 326 9.41 -15.78 13.27
CA LEU A 326 8.06 -16.29 13.53
C LEU A 326 7.59 -17.32 12.50
N SER A 327 8.07 -17.26 11.26
CA SER A 327 7.68 -18.24 10.22
C SER A 327 8.33 -19.62 10.41
N ARG A 328 9.44 -19.70 11.16
CA ARG A 328 10.16 -20.97 11.42
C ARG A 328 9.42 -21.91 12.36
N SER A 329 8.57 -21.40 13.25
CA SER A 329 7.82 -22.22 14.19
C SER A 329 6.41 -22.53 13.67
N THR A 330 6.01 -23.79 13.79
CA THR A 330 4.64 -24.24 13.44
C THR A 330 3.57 -23.56 14.30
N ALA A 331 3.92 -23.16 15.52
CA ALA A 331 3.03 -22.50 16.47
C ALA A 331 2.79 -21.01 16.16
N THR A 332 3.69 -20.34 15.42
CA THR A 332 3.62 -18.89 15.18
C THR A 332 3.48 -18.50 13.71
N ARG A 333 3.81 -19.40 12.77
CA ARG A 333 3.78 -19.08 11.32
C ARG A 333 2.43 -18.59 10.80
N TRP A 334 1.33 -18.93 11.47
CA TRP A 334 -0.02 -18.51 11.08
C TRP A 334 -0.33 -17.05 11.45
N LEU A 335 0.47 -16.45 12.34
CA LEU A 335 0.37 -15.03 12.70
C LEU A 335 0.78 -14.11 11.54
N LEU A 336 1.68 -14.58 10.68
CA LEU A 336 2.28 -13.87 9.55
C LEU A 336 2.36 -14.79 8.31
N PRO A 337 1.21 -15.14 7.69
CA PRO A 337 1.06 -16.23 6.72
C PRO A 337 1.39 -15.91 5.25
#